data_AF-A0A5B6VJK2-F1
#
_entry.id   AF-A0A5B6VJK2-F1
#
_cell.length_a   1.000
_cell.length_b   1.000
_cell.length_c   1.000
_cell.angle_alpha   90.00
_cell.angle_beta   90.00
_cell.angle_gamma   90.00
#
_symmetry.space_group_name_H-M   'P 1'
#
loop_
_entity.id
_entity.type
_entity.pdbx_description
1 polymer ?
#
loop_
_entity_poly.entity_id
_entity_poly.type
_entity_poly.pdbx_seq_one_letter_code
_entity_poly.pdbx_strand_id
1 'polypeptide(L)'
;MVTVNEIRMFISANMLGISPLEKFTDYSLNTRIFSGVAGIIVAISYCAAVEKLCSEHISCPLSKILVGDAIAELMDLSHGIVSVDKLHKLATEAGFETHFLSHFGAKVLSGKKSDDLEFWIGLAQRKLSVAFTKETTIPGKLAFNSKVQADSLATLGLFAYLGRQTRLFLLQLCINDLDELVKDFLSYLECGILFIYPEFSSISVYQFFIEVVTDEIGWLDFYDTISGTRYSEKGRSKQHTIQAEKEIILSQVFTVCYDVFSGFAHFSRSAQQPLDSQLLAFLLQSQKLLCICLEDYWAAYNGSGYVGCFIWHSHGVLHS
;
A
#
# COMPACT_ATOMS: atom_id res chain seq x y z
N MET A 1 34.76 -11.94 -1.41
CA MET A 1 34.72 -12.63 -0.10
C MET A 1 35.11 -11.57 0.93
N VAL A 2 34.13 -11.02 1.65
CA VAL A 2 34.34 -9.90 2.60
C VAL A 2 35.12 -10.44 3.79
N THR A 3 36.21 -9.79 4.16
CA THR A 3 37.03 -10.21 5.30
C THR A 3 36.51 -9.59 6.59
N VAL A 4 36.57 -10.34 7.69
CA VAL A 4 36.13 -9.92 9.03
C VAL A 4 36.76 -8.59 9.49
N ASN A 5 37.93 -8.23 8.94
CA ASN A 5 38.60 -6.95 9.21
C ASN A 5 37.91 -5.74 8.56
N GLU A 6 37.25 -5.90 7.41
CA GLU A 6 36.56 -4.81 6.70
C GLU A 6 35.25 -4.44 7.41
N ILE A 7 34.54 -5.45 7.93
CA ILE A 7 33.36 -5.25 8.80
C ILE A 7 33.78 -4.58 10.12
N ARG A 8 34.93 -4.97 10.69
CA ARG A 8 35.48 -4.35 11.91
C ARG A 8 35.85 -2.87 11.75
N MET A 9 36.40 -2.47 10.60
CA MET A 9 36.69 -1.05 10.34
C MET A 9 35.42 -0.22 10.17
N PHE A 10 34.38 -0.77 9.55
CA PHE A 10 33.07 -0.13 9.46
C PHE A 10 32.42 0.09 10.84
N ILE A 11 32.54 -0.91 11.73
CA ILE A 11 32.10 -0.82 13.13
C ILE A 11 32.89 0.25 13.91
N SER A 12 34.21 0.33 13.72
CA SER A 12 35.06 1.31 14.40
C SER A 12 34.78 2.75 13.95
N ALA A 13 34.32 2.97 12.72
CA ALA A 13 34.07 4.30 12.17
C ALA A 13 32.72 4.89 12.62
N ASN A 14 31.67 4.06 12.78
CA ASN A 14 30.36 4.49 13.27
C ASN A 14 30.35 4.86 14.76
N MET A 15 31.29 4.33 15.55
CA MET A 15 31.45 4.69 16.97
C MET A 15 32.04 6.11 17.18
N LEU A 16 32.50 6.78 16.11
CA LEU A 16 33.14 8.10 16.18
C LEU A 16 32.22 9.28 15.81
N GLY A 17 30.92 9.06 15.61
CA GLY A 17 29.95 10.15 15.41
C GLY A 17 30.10 10.92 14.09
N ILE A 18 30.70 10.31 13.07
CA ILE A 18 30.85 10.89 11.73
C ILE A 18 29.73 10.33 10.84
N SER A 19 29.19 11.16 9.94
CA SER A 19 28.09 10.80 9.04
C SER A 19 28.42 9.54 8.22
N PRO A 20 27.52 8.53 8.17
CA PRO A 20 27.74 7.33 7.36
C PRO A 20 27.89 7.62 5.86
N LEU A 21 27.24 8.69 5.39
CA LEU A 21 27.14 9.06 3.97
C LEU A 21 28.45 9.55 3.33
N GLU A 22 29.22 10.39 4.05
CA GLU A 22 30.45 10.99 3.49
C GLU A 22 31.54 9.94 3.28
N LYS A 23 31.62 8.92 4.15
CA LYS A 23 32.58 7.83 3.99
C LYS A 23 32.09 6.74 3.07
N PHE A 24 30.78 6.52 2.94
CA PHE A 24 30.25 5.53 2.01
C PHE A 24 30.50 5.95 0.56
N THR A 25 30.34 7.24 0.24
CA THR A 25 30.68 7.79 -1.08
C THR A 25 32.20 7.75 -1.33
N ASP A 26 33.04 8.12 -0.36
CA ASP A 26 34.50 8.11 -0.51
C ASP A 26 35.10 6.68 -0.62
N TYR A 27 34.57 5.70 0.13
CA TYR A 27 34.97 4.29 0.01
C TYR A 27 34.42 3.62 -1.26
N SER A 28 33.20 3.98 -1.68
CA SER A 28 32.58 3.47 -2.92
C SER A 28 33.29 3.97 -4.18
N LEU A 29 33.88 5.17 -4.14
CA LEU A 29 34.61 5.75 -5.29
C LEU A 29 36.04 5.21 -5.41
N ASN A 30 36.73 4.93 -4.30
CA ASN A 30 38.14 4.50 -4.32
C ASN A 30 38.36 2.98 -4.34
N THR A 31 37.33 2.18 -4.10
CA THR A 31 37.44 0.72 -4.11
C THR A 31 36.34 0.12 -4.97
N ARG A 32 36.71 -0.66 -5.99
CA ARG A 32 35.82 -1.47 -6.87
C ARG A 32 35.05 -2.58 -6.10
N ILE A 33 34.62 -2.33 -4.86
CA ILE A 33 34.15 -3.36 -3.92
C ILE A 33 32.61 -3.42 -3.84
N PHE A 34 31.91 -2.37 -4.25
CA PHE A 34 30.44 -2.37 -4.36
C PHE A 34 29.99 -2.09 -5.80
N SER A 35 29.97 -3.14 -6.61
CA SER A 35 29.51 -3.07 -8.00
C SER A 35 27.98 -3.13 -8.05
N GLY A 36 27.33 -1.98 -8.22
CA GLY A 36 25.90 -1.86 -8.51
C GLY A 36 24.97 -2.24 -7.35
N VAL A 37 23.76 -2.70 -7.68
CA VAL A 37 22.66 -2.96 -6.73
C VAL A 37 23.06 -3.89 -5.59
N ALA A 38 23.87 -4.92 -5.86
CA ALA A 38 24.28 -5.88 -4.84
C ALA A 38 24.99 -5.19 -3.64
N GLY A 39 25.79 -4.15 -3.90
CA GLY A 39 26.45 -3.43 -2.83
C GLY A 39 25.52 -2.56 -2.00
N ILE A 40 24.52 -1.96 -2.66
CA ILE A 40 23.49 -1.16 -2.00
C ILE A 40 22.64 -2.07 -1.09
N ILE A 41 22.25 -3.24 -1.58
CA ILE A 41 21.49 -4.25 -0.80
C ILE A 41 22.25 -4.70 0.46
N VAL A 42 23.55 -4.95 0.36
CA VAL A 42 24.39 -5.30 1.52
C VAL A 42 24.42 -4.16 2.53
N ALA A 43 24.53 -2.91 2.07
CA ALA A 43 24.52 -1.74 2.95
C ALA A 43 23.17 -1.56 3.66
N ILE A 44 22.05 -1.69 2.94
CA ILE A 44 20.70 -1.65 3.53
C ILE A 44 20.55 -2.75 4.58
N SER A 45 20.95 -3.98 4.25
CA SER A 45 20.84 -5.13 5.16
C SER A 45 21.64 -4.92 6.44
N TYR A 46 22.85 -4.34 6.32
CA TYR A 46 23.66 -3.97 7.48
C TYR A 46 22.97 -2.90 8.34
N CYS A 47 22.49 -1.80 7.73
CA CYS A 47 21.80 -0.74 8.45
C CYS A 47 20.54 -1.25 9.18
N ALA A 48 19.74 -2.08 8.52
CA ALA A 48 18.56 -2.71 9.11
C ALA A 48 18.92 -3.64 10.30
N ALA A 49 20.02 -4.40 10.18
CA ALA A 49 20.51 -5.23 11.28
C ALA A 49 20.99 -4.40 12.48
N VAL A 50 21.70 -3.28 12.23
CA VAL A 50 22.14 -2.35 13.27
C VAL A 50 20.94 -1.72 13.97
N GLU A 51 19.93 -1.28 13.23
CA GLU A 51 18.70 -0.71 13.82
C GLU A 51 18.02 -1.71 14.76
N LYS A 52 17.89 -2.98 14.33
CA LYS A 52 17.29 -4.04 15.13
C LYS A 52 18.08 -4.33 16.41
N LEU A 53 19.41 -4.35 16.34
CA LEU A 53 20.28 -4.58 17.51
C LEU A 53 20.31 -3.38 18.48
N CYS A 54 20.25 -2.15 17.96
CA CYS A 54 20.23 -0.93 18.79
C CYS A 54 18.88 -0.69 19.46
N SER A 55 17.79 -1.17 18.86
CA SER A 55 16.45 -1.17 19.46
C SER A 55 16.40 -1.88 20.83
N GLU A 56 17.19 -2.95 20.99
CA GLU A 56 17.17 -3.78 22.21
C GLU A 56 18.06 -3.26 23.35
N HIS A 57 19.06 -2.41 23.06
CA HIS A 57 20.14 -2.17 24.03
C HIS A 57 20.39 -0.71 24.46
N ILE A 58 20.26 0.31 23.61
CA ILE A 58 20.31 1.75 23.97
C ILE A 58 19.78 2.51 22.75
N SER A 59 18.75 3.36 22.84
CA SER A 59 18.38 4.20 21.69
C SER A 59 18.37 5.70 21.99
N CYS A 60 19.33 6.41 21.40
CA CYS A 60 19.29 7.86 21.19
C CYS A 60 18.41 8.16 19.97
N PRO A 61 17.42 9.08 20.06
CA PRO A 61 16.53 9.41 18.95
C PRO A 61 17.25 9.83 17.66
N LEU A 62 18.34 10.59 17.77
CA LEU A 62 19.11 11.06 16.61
C LEU A 62 19.72 9.91 15.78
N SER A 63 20.17 8.84 16.44
CA SER A 63 20.79 7.70 15.75
C SER A 63 19.79 6.91 14.90
N LYS A 64 18.54 6.78 15.36
CA LYS A 64 17.46 6.13 14.62
C LYS A 64 17.07 6.92 13.38
N ILE A 65 17.01 8.25 13.49
CA ILE A 65 16.70 9.15 12.36
C ILE A 65 17.77 9.02 11.28
N LEU A 66 19.05 9.12 11.64
CA LEU A 66 20.16 9.03 10.67
C LEU A 66 20.25 7.67 9.96
N VAL A 67 19.97 6.57 10.66
CA VAL A 67 19.96 5.23 10.05
C VAL A 67 18.75 5.04 9.14
N GLY A 68 17.58 5.53 9.56
CA GLY A 68 16.35 5.50 8.75
C GLY A 68 16.49 6.28 7.44
N ASP A 69 17.02 7.51 7.50
CA ASP A 69 17.26 8.35 6.32
C ASP A 69 18.25 7.68 5.35
N ALA A 70 19.33 7.07 5.86
CA ALA A 70 20.29 6.34 5.04
C ALA A 70 19.68 5.10 4.38
N ILE A 71 18.83 4.34 5.09
CA ILE A 71 18.12 3.19 4.53
C ILE A 71 17.19 3.64 3.39
N ALA A 72 16.44 4.74 3.60
CA ALA A 72 15.55 5.33 2.60
C ALA A 72 16.29 5.77 1.32
N GLU A 73 17.41 6.49 1.45
CA GLU A 73 18.22 6.94 0.31
C GLU A 73 18.81 5.76 -0.49
N LEU A 74 19.32 4.73 0.20
CA LEU A 74 19.85 3.54 -0.45
C LEU A 74 18.74 2.75 -1.17
N MET A 75 17.53 2.72 -0.63
CA MET A 75 16.37 2.11 -1.29
C MET A 75 15.99 2.90 -2.55
N ASP A 76 15.89 4.22 -2.49
CA ASP A 76 15.60 5.07 -3.66
C ASP A 76 16.66 4.90 -4.76
N LEU A 77 17.94 4.84 -4.39
CA LEU A 77 19.03 4.56 -5.32
C LEU A 77 18.90 3.17 -5.97
N SER A 78 18.50 2.15 -5.19
CA SER A 78 18.27 0.79 -5.70
C SER A 78 17.13 0.76 -6.72
N HIS A 79 16.04 1.45 -6.44
CA HIS A 79 14.89 1.55 -7.34
C HIS A 79 15.25 2.25 -8.67
N GLY A 80 16.21 3.17 -8.66
CA GLY A 80 16.76 3.77 -9.88
C GLY A 80 17.50 2.79 -10.79
N ILE A 81 17.88 1.60 -10.29
CA ILE A 81 18.70 0.61 -11.02
C ILE A 81 17.92 -0.67 -11.34
N VAL A 82 16.98 -1.08 -10.47
CA VAL A 82 16.15 -2.29 -10.65
C VAL A 82 14.67 -2.00 -10.46
N SER A 83 13.82 -2.78 -11.13
CA SER A 83 12.36 -2.69 -10.95
C SER A 83 11.95 -2.98 -9.50
N VAL A 84 10.81 -2.42 -9.10
CA VAL A 84 10.26 -2.56 -7.74
C VAL A 84 10.04 -4.03 -7.34
N ASP A 85 9.56 -4.86 -8.26
CA ASP A 85 9.38 -6.31 -8.06
C ASP A 85 10.70 -7.04 -7.76
N LYS A 86 11.77 -6.72 -8.51
CA LYS A 86 13.09 -7.32 -8.27
C LYS A 86 13.67 -6.85 -6.95
N LEU A 87 13.46 -5.58 -6.61
CA LEU A 87 13.92 -5.02 -5.34
C LEU A 87 13.18 -5.64 -4.14
N HIS A 88 11.87 -5.88 -4.27
CA HIS A 88 11.09 -6.60 -3.25
C HIS A 88 11.62 -8.01 -3.03
N LYS A 89 11.91 -8.75 -4.10
CA LYS A 89 12.50 -10.09 -4.00
C LYS A 89 13.85 -10.06 -3.27
N LEU A 90 14.73 -9.12 -3.63
CA LEU A 90 16.02 -8.94 -2.95
C LEU A 90 15.85 -8.56 -1.48
N ALA A 91 14.88 -7.68 -1.16
CA ALA A 91 14.55 -7.29 0.20
C ALA A 91 14.06 -8.46 1.04
N THR A 92 13.22 -9.31 0.45
CA THR A 92 12.71 -10.53 1.07
C THR A 92 13.83 -11.52 1.34
N GLU A 93 14.69 -11.78 0.35
CA GLU A 93 15.81 -12.72 0.48
C GLU A 93 16.87 -12.23 1.48
N ALA A 94 17.11 -10.92 1.56
CA ALA A 94 18.08 -10.31 2.47
C ALA A 94 17.53 -9.98 3.86
N GLY A 95 16.22 -10.14 4.09
CA GLY A 95 15.60 -9.97 5.40
C GLY A 95 15.30 -8.53 5.81
N PHE A 96 15.19 -7.60 4.85
CA PHE A 96 14.75 -6.20 5.10
C PHE A 96 13.40 -5.87 4.43
N GLU A 97 12.57 -6.88 4.14
CA GLU A 97 11.26 -6.70 3.51
C GLU A 97 10.39 -5.64 4.21
N THR A 98 10.40 -5.61 5.55
CA THR A 98 9.62 -4.61 6.32
C THR A 98 10.01 -3.17 5.98
N HIS A 99 11.32 -2.87 5.91
CA HIS A 99 11.83 -1.55 5.52
C HIS A 99 11.43 -1.20 4.08
N PHE A 100 11.50 -2.19 3.18
CA PHE A 100 11.07 -2.03 1.80
C PHE A 100 9.58 -1.66 1.72
N LEU A 101 8.72 -2.40 2.43
CA LEU A 101 7.28 -2.18 2.43
C LEU A 101 6.92 -0.82 3.03
N SER A 102 7.55 -0.43 4.15
CA SER A 102 7.27 0.87 4.76
C SER A 102 7.69 2.05 3.88
N HIS A 103 8.81 1.92 3.15
CA HIS A 103 9.34 3.02 2.34
C HIS A 103 8.63 3.19 1.01
N PHE A 104 8.41 2.09 0.30
CA PHE A 104 7.80 2.14 -1.04
C PHE A 104 6.28 1.97 -1.00
N GLY A 105 5.76 1.22 -0.03
CA GLY A 105 4.33 1.05 0.19
C GLY A 105 3.59 2.33 0.60
N ALA A 106 4.30 3.28 1.20
CA ALA A 106 3.80 4.63 1.44
C ALA A 106 3.61 5.44 0.15
N LYS A 107 4.30 5.07 -0.94
CA LYS A 107 4.40 5.86 -2.19
C LYS A 107 3.73 5.17 -3.38
N VAL A 108 2.79 4.26 -3.14
CA VAL A 108 2.21 3.36 -4.15
C VAL A 108 1.59 4.08 -5.34
N LEU A 109 0.93 5.22 -5.10
CA LEU A 109 0.29 6.03 -6.15
C LEU A 109 1.15 7.20 -6.65
N SER A 110 2.35 7.39 -6.09
CA SER A 110 3.29 8.44 -6.50
C SER A 110 3.98 8.10 -7.84
N GLY A 111 4.20 6.81 -8.10
CA GLY A 111 4.73 6.29 -9.37
C GLY A 111 3.60 5.86 -10.29
N LYS A 112 3.03 6.78 -11.08
CA LYS A 112 1.86 6.55 -11.95
C LYS A 112 2.10 5.60 -13.14
N LYS A 113 2.81 4.48 -12.97
CA LYS A 113 2.88 3.42 -13.97
C LYS A 113 1.88 2.33 -13.58
N SER A 114 1.04 1.93 -14.52
CA SER A 114 0.05 0.85 -14.34
C SER A 114 0.67 -0.42 -13.75
N ASP A 115 1.87 -0.75 -14.22
CA ASP A 115 2.60 -1.97 -13.87
C ASP A 115 3.06 -1.96 -12.41
N ASP A 116 3.35 -0.78 -11.85
CA ASP A 116 3.74 -0.64 -10.44
C ASP A 116 2.52 -0.86 -9.53
N LEU A 117 1.34 -0.38 -9.94
CA LEU A 117 0.11 -0.58 -9.17
C LEU A 117 -0.36 -2.03 -9.19
N GLU A 118 -0.29 -2.70 -10.36
CA GLU A 118 -0.55 -4.14 -10.47
C GLU A 118 0.34 -4.92 -9.48
N PHE A 119 1.62 -4.59 -9.40
CA PHE A 119 2.55 -5.19 -8.45
C PHE A 119 2.12 -5.00 -6.99
N TRP A 120 1.83 -3.76 -6.58
CA TRP A 120 1.46 -3.46 -5.18
C TRP A 120 0.16 -4.12 -4.76
N ILE A 121 -0.85 -4.05 -5.62
CA ILE A 121 -2.14 -4.70 -5.38
C ILE A 121 -1.98 -6.22 -5.33
N GLY A 122 -1.19 -6.80 -6.24
CA GLY A 122 -0.89 -8.21 -6.24
C GLY A 122 -0.05 -8.68 -5.05
N LEU A 123 0.84 -7.84 -4.52
CA LEU A 123 1.61 -8.12 -3.31
C LEU A 123 0.70 -8.10 -2.06
N ALA A 124 -0.16 -7.09 -1.94
CA ALA A 124 -1.14 -6.99 -0.86
C ALA A 124 -2.10 -8.18 -0.86
N GLN A 125 -2.67 -8.55 -2.01
CA GLN A 125 -3.55 -9.71 -2.14
C GLN A 125 -2.83 -11.01 -1.73
N ARG A 126 -1.59 -11.22 -2.19
CA ARG A 126 -0.83 -12.44 -1.87
C ARG A 126 -0.50 -12.55 -0.39
N LYS A 127 -0.10 -11.44 0.26
CA LYS A 127 0.16 -11.42 1.71
C LYS A 127 -1.09 -11.74 2.51
N LEU A 128 -2.22 -11.11 2.18
CA LEU A 128 -3.50 -11.41 2.81
C LEU A 128 -3.93 -12.87 2.60
N SER A 129 -3.80 -13.40 1.38
CA SER A 129 -4.16 -14.80 1.11
C SER A 129 -3.32 -15.77 1.93
N VAL A 130 -2.01 -15.52 2.05
CA VAL A 130 -1.12 -16.30 2.92
C VAL A 130 -1.52 -16.17 4.39
N ALA A 131 -1.86 -14.97 4.87
CA ALA A 131 -2.28 -14.75 6.25
C ALA A 131 -3.59 -15.46 6.57
N PHE A 132 -4.62 -15.34 5.72
CA PHE A 132 -5.89 -16.04 5.88
C PHE A 132 -5.76 -17.56 5.73
N THR A 133 -4.78 -18.04 4.96
CA THR A 133 -4.45 -19.47 4.90
C THR A 133 -3.74 -19.96 6.17
N LYS A 134 -2.99 -19.10 6.86
CA LYS A 134 -2.33 -19.44 8.14
C LYS A 134 -3.32 -19.38 9.31
N GLU A 135 -4.20 -18.38 9.31
CA GLU A 135 -5.24 -18.14 10.32
C GLU A 135 -6.44 -19.10 10.17
N THR A 136 -6.15 -20.39 9.95
CA THR A 136 -7.12 -21.47 9.70
C THR A 136 -8.00 -21.81 10.89
N THR A 137 -7.77 -21.19 12.05
CA THR A 137 -8.52 -21.44 13.27
C THR A 137 -8.77 -20.14 14.04
N ILE A 138 -9.80 -19.40 13.66
CA ILE A 138 -10.42 -18.48 14.62
C ILE A 138 -10.92 -19.36 15.79
N PRO A 139 -10.53 -19.10 17.05
CA PRO A 139 -11.03 -19.88 18.18
C PRO A 139 -12.56 -19.78 18.22
N GLY A 140 -13.25 -20.86 17.85
CA GLY A 140 -14.66 -21.06 18.19
C GLY A 140 -15.68 -21.23 17.07
N LYS A 141 -15.43 -21.04 15.75
CA LYS A 141 -16.45 -21.45 14.75
C LYS A 141 -16.13 -21.47 13.25
N LEU A 142 -15.01 -20.95 12.76
CA LEU A 142 -14.77 -20.85 11.31
C LEU A 142 -13.46 -21.54 10.95
N ALA A 143 -13.56 -22.73 10.36
CA ALA A 143 -12.45 -23.42 9.72
C ALA A 143 -12.47 -23.04 8.23
N PHE A 144 -11.54 -22.17 7.82
CA PHE A 144 -11.41 -21.75 6.41
C PHE A 144 -10.75 -22.88 5.63
N ASN A 145 -11.55 -23.78 5.08
CA ASN A 145 -11.08 -25.09 4.61
C ASN A 145 -10.60 -25.11 3.15
N SER A 146 -10.52 -23.97 2.45
CA SER A 146 -10.03 -23.94 1.06
C SER A 146 -9.23 -22.70 0.70
N LYS A 147 -8.22 -22.88 -0.16
CA LYS A 147 -7.42 -21.79 -0.76
C LYS A 147 -8.31 -20.76 -1.49
N VAL A 148 -9.38 -21.22 -2.15
CA VAL A 148 -10.36 -20.37 -2.84
C VAL A 148 -11.04 -19.39 -1.87
N GLN A 149 -11.30 -19.84 -0.64
CA GLN A 149 -11.87 -19.00 0.42
C GLN A 149 -10.85 -17.98 0.92
N ALA A 150 -9.59 -18.36 1.11
CA ALA A 150 -8.53 -17.43 1.51
C ALA A 150 -8.27 -16.34 0.46
N ASP A 151 -8.26 -16.70 -0.83
CA ASP A 151 -8.13 -15.73 -1.92
C ASP A 151 -9.32 -14.77 -1.99
N SER A 152 -10.53 -15.26 -1.70
CA SER A 152 -11.74 -14.42 -1.63
C SER A 152 -11.70 -13.45 -0.44
N LEU A 153 -11.30 -13.94 0.73
CA LEU A 153 -11.10 -13.10 1.92
C LEU A 153 -9.99 -12.07 1.72
N ALA A 154 -8.93 -12.43 1.00
CA ALA A 154 -7.86 -11.51 0.66
C ALA A 154 -8.35 -10.37 -0.24
N THR A 155 -9.15 -10.68 -1.27
CA THR A 155 -9.76 -9.64 -2.12
C THR A 155 -10.71 -8.77 -1.31
N LEU A 156 -11.59 -9.36 -0.50
CA LEU A 156 -12.51 -8.58 0.36
C LEU A 156 -11.74 -7.73 1.38
N GLY A 157 -10.65 -8.25 1.95
CA GLY A 157 -9.79 -7.55 2.90
C GLY A 157 -9.11 -6.34 2.27
N LEU A 158 -8.59 -6.49 1.04
CA LEU A 158 -8.00 -5.37 0.30
C LEU A 158 -9.02 -4.23 0.09
N PHE A 159 -10.24 -4.55 -0.35
CA PHE A 159 -11.26 -3.53 -0.60
C PHE A 159 -11.87 -2.99 0.71
N ALA A 160 -11.95 -3.79 1.76
CA ALA A 160 -12.35 -3.33 3.09
C ALA A 160 -11.33 -2.33 3.66
N TYR A 161 -10.03 -2.63 3.49
CA TYR A 161 -8.95 -1.72 3.84
C TYR A 161 -9.01 -0.42 3.04
N LEU A 162 -9.22 -0.49 1.72
CA LEU A 162 -9.43 0.69 0.88
C LEU A 162 -10.59 1.54 1.41
N GLY A 163 -11.79 0.98 1.57
CA GLY A 163 -12.97 1.71 2.06
C GLY A 163 -12.72 2.38 3.42
N ARG A 164 -12.09 1.65 4.34
CA ARG A 164 -11.72 2.17 5.67
C ARG A 164 -10.70 3.32 5.58
N GLN A 165 -9.63 3.15 4.79
CA GLN A 165 -8.61 4.20 4.60
C GLN A 165 -9.23 5.45 3.97
N THR A 166 -10.09 5.29 2.98
CA THR A 166 -10.81 6.40 2.34
C THR A 166 -11.66 7.16 3.36
N ARG A 167 -12.43 6.45 4.17
CA ARG A 167 -13.28 7.07 5.20
C ARG A 167 -12.44 7.80 6.24
N LEU A 168 -11.36 7.18 6.73
CA LEU A 168 -10.46 7.81 7.71
C LEU A 168 -9.78 9.05 7.13
N PHE A 169 -9.33 8.99 5.88
CA PHE A 169 -8.74 10.11 5.17
C PHE A 169 -9.71 11.29 5.05
N LEU A 170 -10.96 11.04 4.62
CA LEU A 170 -11.98 12.09 4.53
C LEU A 170 -12.30 12.73 5.88
N LEU A 171 -12.36 11.93 6.96
CA LEU A 171 -12.54 12.42 8.33
C LEU A 171 -11.37 13.29 8.81
N GLN A 172 -10.12 12.89 8.53
CA GLN A 172 -8.93 13.68 8.86
C GLN A 172 -8.93 15.06 8.18
N LEU A 173 -9.58 15.14 7.02
CA LEU A 173 -9.75 16.37 6.25
C LEU A 173 -11.02 17.15 6.61
N CYS A 174 -11.72 16.74 7.68
CA CYS A 174 -12.97 17.31 8.17
C CYS A 174 -14.13 17.29 7.17
N ILE A 175 -14.11 16.38 6.19
CA ILE A 175 -15.24 16.14 5.28
C ILE A 175 -16.18 15.14 5.93
N ASN A 176 -17.08 15.64 6.78
CA ASN A 176 -18.04 14.80 7.52
C ASN A 176 -19.41 14.73 6.82
N ASP A 177 -19.71 15.71 5.97
CA ASP A 177 -20.97 15.81 5.23
C ASP A 177 -20.82 15.16 3.86
N LEU A 178 -20.86 13.82 3.83
CA LEU A 178 -20.79 13.03 2.59
C LEU A 178 -22.21 12.78 2.06
N ASP A 179 -22.35 12.79 0.74
CA ASP A 179 -23.61 12.42 0.09
C ASP A 179 -23.91 10.93 0.33
N GLU A 180 -25.19 10.56 0.36
CA GLU A 180 -25.61 9.17 0.61
C GLU A 180 -24.96 8.18 -0.38
N LEU A 181 -24.80 8.57 -1.65
CA LEU A 181 -24.12 7.75 -2.65
C LEU A 181 -22.66 7.44 -2.27
N VAL A 182 -21.94 8.42 -1.73
CA VAL A 182 -20.56 8.25 -1.30
C VAL A 182 -20.51 7.38 -0.05
N LYS A 183 -21.44 7.58 0.89
CA LYS A 183 -21.56 6.72 2.08
C LYS A 183 -21.87 5.28 1.70
N ASP A 184 -22.78 5.06 0.75
CA ASP A 184 -23.14 3.73 0.25
C ASP A 184 -21.95 3.06 -0.41
N PHE A 185 -21.22 3.77 -1.27
CA PHE A 185 -20.00 3.27 -1.88
C PHE A 185 -18.95 2.85 -0.84
N LEU A 186 -18.62 3.73 0.11
CA LEU A 186 -17.61 3.44 1.13
C LEU A 186 -18.06 2.32 2.08
N SER A 187 -19.34 2.29 2.45
CA SER A 187 -19.89 1.24 3.30
C SER A 187 -19.89 -0.11 2.58
N TYR A 188 -20.16 -0.11 1.27
CA TYR A 188 -20.10 -1.32 0.46
C TYR A 188 -18.66 -1.85 0.35
N LEU A 189 -17.66 -0.98 0.19
CA LEU A 189 -16.24 -1.37 0.24
C LEU A 189 -15.83 -1.91 1.61
N GLU A 190 -16.05 -1.16 2.69
CA GLU A 190 -15.62 -1.50 4.05
C GLU A 190 -16.32 -2.76 4.56
N CYS A 191 -17.64 -2.87 4.38
CA CYS A 191 -18.47 -3.93 4.95
C CYS A 191 -18.92 -4.99 3.93
N GLY A 192 -18.38 -4.98 2.71
CA GLY A 192 -18.76 -5.86 1.62
C GLY A 192 -18.75 -7.35 1.97
N ILE A 193 -17.83 -7.74 2.85
CA ILE A 193 -17.71 -9.09 3.38
C ILE A 193 -18.99 -9.61 4.04
N LEU A 194 -19.79 -8.75 4.66
CA LEU A 194 -21.02 -9.13 5.35
C LEU A 194 -22.11 -9.63 4.40
N PHE A 195 -22.08 -9.19 3.13
CA PHE A 195 -23.03 -9.64 2.11
C PHE A 195 -22.68 -11.02 1.54
N ILE A 196 -21.40 -11.37 1.54
CA ILE A 196 -20.90 -12.65 1.00
C ILE A 196 -20.82 -13.70 2.10
N TYR A 197 -20.35 -13.30 3.29
CA TYR A 197 -20.10 -14.15 4.44
C TYR A 197 -20.81 -13.59 5.68
N PRO A 198 -22.11 -13.89 5.88
CA PRO A 198 -22.90 -13.38 7.01
C PRO A 198 -22.33 -13.74 8.39
N GLU A 199 -21.49 -14.77 8.49
CA GLU A 199 -20.77 -15.15 9.71
C GLU A 199 -19.86 -14.04 10.28
N PHE A 200 -19.43 -13.09 9.44
CA PHE A 200 -18.67 -11.91 9.87
C PHE A 200 -19.56 -10.86 10.53
N SER A 201 -20.88 -11.06 10.64
CA SER A 201 -21.79 -10.13 11.32
C SER A 201 -21.52 -10.01 12.83
N SER A 202 -20.82 -10.99 13.42
CA SER A 202 -20.35 -10.87 14.80
C SER A 202 -19.23 -9.84 14.89
N ILE A 203 -19.37 -8.87 15.81
CA ILE A 203 -18.38 -7.82 16.07
C ILE A 203 -16.98 -8.42 16.25
N SER A 204 -16.85 -9.50 17.04
CA SER A 204 -15.55 -10.13 17.31
C SER A 204 -14.91 -10.75 16.07
N VAL A 205 -15.71 -11.30 15.15
CA VAL A 205 -15.23 -11.95 13.93
C VAL A 205 -14.81 -10.89 12.91
N TYR A 206 -15.62 -9.83 12.77
CA TYR A 206 -15.27 -8.70 11.91
C TYR A 206 -14.03 -7.94 12.41
N GLN A 207 -13.91 -7.75 13.72
CA GLN A 207 -12.72 -7.12 14.31
C GLN A 207 -11.47 -7.94 14.02
N PHE A 208 -11.49 -9.25 14.27
CA PHE A 208 -10.38 -10.13 13.94
C PHE A 208 -10.01 -10.05 12.45
N PHE A 209 -11.01 -10.05 11.56
CA PHE A 209 -10.78 -9.88 10.13
C PHE A 209 -10.05 -8.57 9.79
N ILE A 210 -10.53 -7.44 10.31
CA ILE A 210 -9.90 -6.13 10.07
C ILE A 210 -8.52 -6.04 10.71
N GLU A 211 -8.29 -6.66 11.86
CA GLU A 211 -6.98 -6.75 12.50
C GLU A 211 -5.98 -7.48 11.60
N VAL A 212 -6.32 -8.69 11.13
CA VAL A 212 -5.47 -9.44 10.18
C VAL A 212 -5.18 -8.61 8.92
N VAL A 213 -6.20 -7.94 8.38
CA VAL A 213 -6.03 -7.08 7.20
C VAL A 213 -5.05 -5.94 7.51
N THR A 214 -5.22 -5.26 8.63
CA THR A 214 -4.40 -4.10 9.01
C THR A 214 -2.96 -4.51 9.33
N ASP A 215 -2.76 -5.65 9.98
CA ASP A 215 -1.42 -6.15 10.32
C ASP A 215 -0.64 -6.55 9.05
N GLU A 216 -1.31 -7.10 8.05
CA GLU A 216 -0.66 -7.63 6.85
C GLU A 216 -0.43 -6.58 5.75
N ILE A 217 -1.34 -5.61 5.60
CA ILE A 217 -1.25 -4.60 4.53
C ILE A 217 -1.30 -3.15 5.05
N GLY A 218 -1.15 -2.94 6.36
CA GLY A 218 -1.11 -1.59 6.97
C GLY A 218 0.06 -0.71 6.53
N TRP A 219 1.07 -1.30 5.86
CA TRP A 219 2.17 -0.58 5.21
C TRP A 219 1.76 0.11 3.90
N LEU A 220 0.58 -0.23 3.37
CA LEU A 220 0.06 0.31 2.11
C LEU A 220 -0.67 1.63 2.38
N ASP A 221 -0.16 2.73 1.82
CA ASP A 221 -0.79 4.06 1.89
C ASP A 221 -1.31 4.48 0.51
N PHE A 222 -2.62 4.71 0.42
CA PHE A 222 -3.27 5.19 -0.80
C PHE A 222 -3.30 6.72 -0.91
N TYR A 223 -3.03 7.46 0.16
CA TYR A 223 -3.34 8.89 0.27
C TYR A 223 -2.16 9.79 0.65
N ASP A 224 -0.95 9.25 0.80
CA ASP A 224 0.27 10.02 1.10
C ASP A 224 0.47 11.23 0.16
N THR A 225 0.30 11.02 -1.15
CA THR A 225 0.45 12.08 -2.18
C THR A 225 -0.50 13.27 -2.00
N ILE A 226 -1.70 13.02 -1.48
CA ILE A 226 -2.72 14.05 -1.29
C ILE A 226 -2.45 14.81 0.01
N SER A 227 -2.04 14.10 1.05
CA SER A 227 -1.73 14.65 2.36
C SER A 227 -0.58 15.67 2.29
N GLY A 228 0.49 15.36 1.55
CA GLY A 228 1.67 16.23 1.40
C GLY A 228 1.37 17.60 0.78
N THR A 229 0.37 17.68 -0.11
CA THR A 229 0.04 18.91 -0.85
C THR A 229 -0.61 19.96 0.06
N ARG A 230 -1.42 19.55 1.04
CA ARG A 230 -2.15 20.49 1.93
C ARG A 230 -1.32 21.12 3.04
N TYR A 231 -0.25 20.47 3.50
CA TYR A 231 0.62 21.08 4.52
C TYR A 231 1.33 22.33 3.99
N SER A 232 1.44 22.49 2.66
CA SER A 232 2.05 23.66 2.02
C SER A 232 1.08 24.84 1.84
N GLU A 233 -0.23 24.59 1.76
CA GLU A 233 -1.25 25.60 1.42
C GLU A 233 -2.15 26.02 2.61
N LYS A 234 -1.61 26.13 3.83
CA LYS A 234 -2.32 26.79 4.93
C LYS A 234 -2.33 28.31 4.72
N GLY A 235 -3.21 28.78 3.85
CA GLY A 235 -3.32 30.19 3.49
C GLY A 235 -4.70 30.59 2.99
N ARG A 236 -5.67 30.68 3.91
CA ARG A 236 -6.97 31.39 3.79
C ARG A 236 -7.98 30.79 2.79
N SER A 237 -9.23 30.62 3.21
CA SER A 237 -10.38 31.42 2.71
C SER A 237 -11.76 30.77 2.98
N LYS A 238 -12.78 31.28 2.27
CA LYS A 238 -14.20 31.44 2.62
C LYS A 238 -15.03 30.18 2.33
N GLN A 239 -16.31 30.15 2.76
CA GLN A 239 -17.25 29.03 2.59
C GLN A 239 -17.30 28.40 1.17
N HIS A 240 -17.23 29.21 0.11
CA HIS A 240 -17.18 28.70 -1.28
C HIS A 240 -15.87 28.00 -1.64
N THR A 241 -14.75 28.40 -1.01
CA THR A 241 -13.47 27.70 -1.15
C THR A 241 -13.53 26.32 -0.51
N ILE A 242 -14.25 26.18 0.62
CA ILE A 242 -14.42 24.91 1.34
C ILE A 242 -15.18 23.87 0.49
N GLN A 243 -16.19 24.28 -0.28
CA GLN A 243 -16.95 23.38 -1.15
C GLN A 243 -16.13 22.92 -2.37
N ALA A 244 -15.43 23.85 -3.03
CA ALA A 244 -14.56 23.50 -4.16
C ALA A 244 -13.39 22.59 -3.71
N GLU A 245 -12.82 22.85 -2.53
CA GLU A 245 -11.83 21.97 -1.92
C GLU A 245 -12.40 20.56 -1.70
N LYS A 246 -13.59 20.45 -1.07
CA LYS A 246 -14.28 19.16 -0.87
C LYS A 246 -14.42 18.38 -2.17
N GLU A 247 -14.86 19.03 -3.25
CA GLU A 247 -15.08 18.40 -4.55
C GLU A 247 -13.76 17.94 -5.20
N ILE A 248 -12.69 18.74 -5.11
CA ILE A 248 -11.35 18.34 -5.57
C ILE A 248 -10.87 17.07 -4.83
N ILE A 249 -11.04 17.05 -3.51
CA ILE A 249 -10.61 15.92 -2.67
C ILE A 249 -11.40 14.66 -3.03
N LEU A 250 -12.71 14.77 -3.20
CA LEU A 250 -13.55 13.64 -3.56
C LEU A 250 -13.22 13.11 -4.95
N SER A 251 -12.97 13.99 -5.92
CA SER A 251 -12.48 13.60 -7.24
C SER A 251 -11.15 12.82 -7.16
N GLN A 252 -10.21 13.27 -6.34
CA GLN A 252 -8.95 12.54 -6.11
C GLN A 252 -9.19 11.18 -5.44
N VAL A 253 -10.05 11.14 -4.41
CA VAL A 253 -10.42 9.90 -3.72
C VAL A 253 -11.06 8.87 -4.66
N PHE A 254 -11.96 9.29 -5.55
CA PHE A 254 -12.58 8.40 -6.54
C PHE A 254 -11.57 7.94 -7.59
N THR A 255 -10.63 8.81 -7.98
CA THR A 255 -9.53 8.43 -8.87
C THR A 255 -8.65 7.36 -8.22
N VAL A 256 -8.29 7.52 -6.95
CA VAL A 256 -7.54 6.51 -6.17
C VAL A 256 -8.30 5.18 -6.13
N CYS A 257 -9.61 5.21 -5.85
CA CYS A 257 -10.42 3.99 -5.84
C CYS A 257 -10.44 3.33 -7.22
N TYR A 258 -10.62 4.12 -8.28
CA TYR A 258 -10.61 3.64 -9.67
C TYR A 258 -9.27 2.97 -10.02
N ASP A 259 -8.16 3.61 -9.65
CA ASP A 259 -6.82 3.08 -9.89
C ASP A 259 -6.64 1.73 -9.18
N VAL A 260 -7.07 1.59 -7.92
CA VAL A 260 -7.02 0.32 -7.18
C VAL A 260 -7.86 -0.76 -7.85
N PHE A 261 -9.08 -0.45 -8.30
CA PHE A 261 -9.91 -1.39 -9.08
C PHE A 261 -9.23 -1.82 -10.38
N SER A 262 -8.60 -0.87 -11.08
CA SER A 262 -7.86 -1.12 -12.32
C SER A 262 -6.65 -2.03 -12.06
N GLY A 263 -5.82 -1.69 -11.07
CA GLY A 263 -4.66 -2.48 -10.67
C GLY A 263 -5.04 -3.90 -10.24
N PHE A 264 -6.17 -4.06 -9.53
CA PHE A 264 -6.70 -5.37 -9.18
C PHE A 264 -7.17 -6.15 -10.42
N ALA A 265 -7.84 -5.52 -11.38
CA ALA A 265 -8.29 -6.17 -12.60
C ALA A 265 -7.11 -6.67 -13.46
N HIS A 266 -6.04 -5.87 -13.54
CA HIS A 266 -4.78 -6.27 -14.18
C HIS A 266 -4.14 -7.46 -13.46
N PHE A 267 -3.99 -7.38 -12.13
CA PHE A 267 -3.44 -8.46 -11.31
C PHE A 267 -4.22 -9.76 -11.44
N SER A 268 -5.56 -9.70 -11.29
CA SER A 268 -6.44 -10.89 -11.36
C SER A 268 -6.28 -11.64 -12.69
N ARG A 269 -6.13 -10.89 -13.79
CA ARG A 269 -5.85 -11.46 -15.11
C ARG A 269 -4.48 -12.11 -15.19
N SER A 270 -3.43 -11.39 -14.79
CA SER A 270 -2.05 -11.88 -14.84
C SER A 270 -1.85 -13.11 -13.95
N ALA A 271 -2.51 -13.14 -12.80
CA ALA A 271 -2.46 -14.25 -11.85
C ALA A 271 -3.40 -15.41 -12.20
N GLN A 272 -4.24 -15.28 -13.24
CA GLN A 272 -5.32 -16.22 -13.58
C GLN A 272 -6.18 -16.58 -12.37
N GLN A 273 -6.43 -15.59 -11.49
CA GLN A 273 -7.12 -15.82 -10.24
C GLN A 273 -8.60 -16.15 -10.52
N PRO A 274 -9.11 -17.33 -10.13
CA PRO A 274 -10.53 -17.62 -10.28
C PRO A 274 -11.33 -16.72 -9.33
N LEU A 275 -12.21 -15.90 -9.90
CA LEU A 275 -13.17 -15.12 -9.13
C LEU A 275 -14.44 -15.96 -8.97
N ASP A 276 -14.85 -16.20 -7.72
CA ASP A 276 -16.18 -16.74 -7.45
C ASP A 276 -17.27 -15.75 -7.92
N SER A 277 -18.43 -16.29 -8.25
CA SER A 277 -19.62 -15.55 -8.66
C SER A 277 -20.03 -14.44 -7.68
N GLN A 278 -19.95 -14.70 -6.36
CA GLN A 278 -20.31 -13.71 -5.35
C GLN A 278 -19.27 -12.59 -5.26
N LEU A 279 -17.99 -12.95 -5.36
CA LEU A 279 -16.89 -11.99 -5.37
C LEU A 279 -16.94 -11.09 -6.62
N LEU A 280 -17.22 -11.67 -7.78
CA LEU A 280 -17.41 -10.92 -9.02
C LEU A 280 -18.60 -9.95 -8.90
N ALA A 281 -19.73 -10.41 -8.35
CA ALA A 281 -20.89 -9.55 -8.12
C ALA A 281 -20.56 -8.37 -7.19
N PHE A 282 -19.79 -8.62 -6.13
CA PHE A 282 -19.28 -7.57 -5.24
C PHE A 282 -18.38 -6.56 -5.98
N LEU A 283 -17.43 -7.02 -6.78
CA LEU A 283 -16.53 -6.12 -7.53
C LEU A 283 -17.32 -5.26 -8.53
N LEU A 284 -18.23 -5.86 -9.29
CA LEU A 284 -19.07 -5.15 -10.26
C LEU A 284 -20.00 -4.14 -9.59
N GLN A 285 -20.60 -4.49 -8.46
CA GLN A 285 -21.47 -3.58 -7.71
C GLN A 285 -20.67 -2.42 -7.10
N SER A 286 -19.50 -2.70 -6.52
CA SER A 286 -18.60 -1.67 -5.99
C SER A 286 -18.16 -0.71 -7.09
N GLN A 287 -17.80 -1.25 -8.26
CA GLN A 287 -17.45 -0.45 -9.41
C GLN A 287 -18.62 0.40 -9.87
N LYS A 288 -19.83 -0.17 -9.99
CA LYS A 288 -21.03 0.58 -10.37
C LYS A 288 -21.27 1.77 -9.44
N LEU A 289 -21.15 1.58 -8.13
CA LEU A 289 -21.28 2.66 -7.15
C LEU A 289 -20.21 3.74 -7.33
N LEU A 290 -18.95 3.34 -7.57
CA LEU A 290 -17.87 4.27 -7.89
C LEU A 290 -18.15 5.06 -9.17
N CYS A 291 -18.67 4.41 -10.22
CA CYS A 291 -19.00 5.06 -11.47
C CYS A 291 -20.09 6.11 -11.28
N ILE A 292 -21.14 5.80 -10.51
CA ILE A 292 -22.19 6.77 -10.17
C ILE A 292 -21.59 7.97 -9.42
N CYS A 293 -20.69 7.72 -8.46
CA CYS A 293 -20.01 8.81 -7.75
C CYS A 293 -19.17 9.66 -8.72
N LEU A 294 -18.42 9.05 -9.63
CA LEU A 294 -17.63 9.79 -10.62
C LEU A 294 -18.52 10.60 -11.57
N GLU A 295 -19.61 10.01 -12.06
CA GLU A 295 -20.55 10.67 -12.98
C GLU A 295 -21.25 11.86 -12.32
N ASP A 296 -21.70 11.73 -11.07
CA ASP A 296 -22.37 12.82 -10.34
C ASP A 296 -21.42 14.00 -10.12
N TYR A 297 -20.17 13.72 -9.74
CA TYR A 297 -19.14 14.73 -9.55
C TYR A 297 -18.67 15.33 -10.89
N TRP A 298 -18.63 14.56 -11.98
CA TRP A 298 -18.24 15.08 -13.29
C TRP A 298 -19.35 15.86 -13.97
N ALA A 299 -20.62 15.47 -13.78
CA ALA A 299 -21.78 16.19 -14.29
C ALA A 299 -21.90 17.61 -13.69
N ALA A 300 -21.42 17.80 -12.46
CA ALA A 300 -21.34 19.12 -11.83
C ALA A 300 -20.31 20.06 -12.49
N TYR A 301 -19.29 19.52 -13.18
CA TYR A 301 -18.16 20.28 -13.74
C TYR A 301 -18.14 20.36 -15.27
N ASN A 302 -18.70 19.38 -16.00
CA ASN A 302 -18.73 19.37 -17.46
C ASN A 302 -20.17 19.18 -17.98
N GLY A 303 -20.68 20.18 -18.70
CA GLY A 303 -21.99 20.13 -19.38
C GLY A 303 -22.09 19.11 -20.53
N SER A 304 -21.07 18.29 -20.80
CA SER A 304 -21.14 17.12 -21.67
C SER A 304 -19.88 16.26 -21.54
N GLY A 305 -20.03 14.97 -21.23
CA GLY A 305 -18.93 14.02 -21.29
C GLY A 305 -19.18 12.74 -20.51
N TYR A 306 -19.84 11.76 -21.15
CA TYR A 306 -19.87 10.38 -20.68
C TYR A 306 -18.44 9.84 -20.58
N VAL A 307 -17.98 9.46 -19.39
CA VAL A 307 -16.81 8.61 -19.23
C VAL A 307 -17.29 7.26 -18.74
N GLY A 308 -17.43 6.33 -19.67
CA GLY A 308 -17.85 4.97 -19.39
C GLY A 308 -16.88 4.30 -18.43
N CYS A 309 -17.27 4.21 -17.16
CA CYS A 309 -16.55 3.52 -16.11
C CYS A 309 -16.81 2.01 -16.26
N PHE A 310 -16.12 1.40 -17.22
CA PHE A 310 -16.32 0.03 -17.66
C PHE A 310 -14.99 -0.74 -17.69
N ILE A 311 -14.22 -0.72 -16.60
CA ILE A 311 -12.95 -1.48 -16.50
C ILE A 311 -13.18 -2.96 -16.89
N TRP A 312 -14.24 -3.61 -16.40
CA TRP A 312 -14.50 -5.03 -16.64
C TRP A 312 -15.20 -5.35 -17.97
N HIS A 313 -15.92 -4.40 -18.59
CA HIS A 313 -16.48 -4.58 -19.94
C HIS A 313 -15.48 -4.21 -21.04
N SER A 314 -14.70 -3.13 -20.88
CA SER A 314 -13.77 -2.65 -21.90
C SER A 314 -12.50 -3.49 -22.02
N HIS A 315 -12.16 -4.31 -21.01
CA HIS A 315 -10.96 -5.15 -21.03
C HIS A 315 -11.25 -6.65 -21.32
N GLY A 316 -12.47 -7.04 -21.69
CA GLY A 316 -12.78 -8.41 -22.12
C GLY A 316 -12.77 -9.46 -21.00
N VAL A 317 -13.12 -9.09 -19.76
CA VAL A 317 -13.19 -10.04 -18.63
C VAL A 317 -14.54 -10.79 -18.57
N LEU A 318 -15.41 -10.57 -19.55
CA LEU A 318 -16.61 -11.38 -19.77
C LEU A 318 -16.40 -12.33 -20.92
N HIS A 319 -15.83 -13.49 -20.61
CA HIS A 319 -16.16 -14.72 -21.33
C HIS A 319 -16.29 -15.84 -20.31
N SER A 320 -17.53 -16.02 -19.83
CA SER A 320 -18.05 -17.36 -19.54
C SER A 320 -18.31 -18.08 -20.85
#